data_AF-A0A257CE17-F1
#
_entry.id   AF-A0A257CE17-F1
#
_cell.length_a   1.000
_cell.length_b   1.000
_cell.length_c   1.000
_cell.angle_alpha   90.00
_cell.angle_beta   90.00
_cell.angle_gamma   90.00
#
_symmetry.space_group_name_H-M   'P 1'
#
loop_
_entity.id
_entity.type
_entity.pdbx_description
1 polymer ?
#
loop_
_entity_poly.entity_id
_entity_poly.type
_entity_poly.pdbx_seq_one_letter_code
_entity_poly.pdbx_strand_id
1 'polypeptide(L)'
;MKRLLKQRALLRALGSALVLAGAVAHPCAIADPVEAVLATYCNAHTGEFFISAAGDAPPGDAGRFTRQKVDWASLLKVGPRKNQWGAPLRSGSRTKVMRCGPTSISFSSGFLNANPQGELGALDFPVIQVRRANRTVLPPTALERCSTNSARYSHLGECQSSWAQSVEGQLLGGVYQVKVTRRYDDAQYNEVQKVDVLR
;
A
#
# COMPACT_ATOMS: atom_id res chain seq x y z
N MET A 1 -34.63 -70.58 47.94
CA MET A 1 -34.07 -70.01 46.70
C MET A 1 -34.56 -68.57 46.56
N LYS A 2 -33.63 -67.60 46.60
CA LYS A 2 -33.66 -66.20 46.07
C LYS A 2 -35.01 -65.43 46.26
N ARG A 3 -35.07 -64.29 46.95
CA ARG A 3 -34.42 -63.03 46.53
C ARG A 3 -34.35 -62.00 47.68
N LEU A 4 -33.12 -61.54 47.92
CA LEU A 4 -32.70 -60.31 48.59
C LEU A 4 -33.31 -59.08 47.87
N LEU A 5 -34.00 -58.19 48.59
CA LEU A 5 -33.56 -56.92 49.18
C LEU A 5 -33.50 -55.69 48.24
N LYS A 6 -34.19 -54.64 48.73
CA LYS A 6 -33.88 -53.20 48.65
C LYS A 6 -33.90 -52.50 47.29
N GLN A 7 -34.88 -51.61 47.12
CA GLN A 7 -34.66 -50.31 46.49
C GLN A 7 -35.37 -49.20 47.29
N ARG A 8 -34.57 -48.30 47.84
CA ARG A 8 -34.94 -46.97 48.37
C ARG A 8 -33.85 -46.02 47.90
N ALA A 9 -34.25 -44.76 47.66
CA ALA A 9 -33.41 -43.56 47.51
C ALA A 9 -32.73 -43.40 46.15
N LEU A 10 -32.52 -42.21 45.57
CA LEU A 10 -32.93 -40.81 45.80
C LEU A 10 -32.37 -40.02 44.58
N LEU A 11 -32.72 -38.73 44.48
CA LEU A 11 -31.96 -37.63 43.83
C LEU A 11 -31.98 -37.57 42.29
N ARG A 12 -32.83 -36.69 41.72
CA ARG A 12 -32.49 -35.30 41.34
C ARG A 12 -31.20 -35.22 40.50
N ALA A 13 -31.36 -35.31 39.18
CA ALA A 13 -30.36 -34.84 38.22
C ALA A 13 -30.79 -33.45 37.72
N LEU A 14 -30.16 -32.41 38.29
CA LEU A 14 -30.13 -31.05 37.79
C LEU A 14 -28.69 -30.80 37.34
N GLY A 15 -28.53 -30.19 36.16
CA GLY A 15 -27.33 -29.45 35.80
C GLY A 15 -26.32 -30.23 34.96
N SER A 16 -26.29 -29.93 33.66
CA SER A 16 -25.09 -29.42 32.96
C SER A 16 -25.39 -29.39 31.46
N ALA A 17 -26.06 -28.34 31.00
CA ALA A 17 -26.03 -27.98 29.60
C ALA A 17 -24.68 -27.32 29.33
N LEU A 18 -23.73 -28.10 28.81
CA LEU A 18 -22.43 -27.62 28.37
C LEU A 18 -22.65 -26.77 27.10
N VAL A 19 -22.75 -25.45 27.27
CA VAL A 19 -22.70 -24.51 26.14
C VAL A 19 -21.25 -24.50 25.66
N LEU A 20 -20.98 -25.22 24.56
CA LEU A 20 -19.76 -25.00 23.79
C LEU A 20 -19.83 -23.58 23.21
N ALA A 21 -19.19 -22.63 23.90
CA ALA A 21 -18.82 -21.37 23.30
C ALA A 21 -17.79 -21.68 22.20
N GLY A 22 -18.28 -21.87 20.98
CA GLY A 22 -17.43 -21.87 19.80
C GLY A 22 -16.68 -20.54 19.77
N ALA A 23 -15.38 -20.58 20.05
CA ALA A 23 -14.48 -19.49 19.75
C ALA A 23 -14.53 -19.29 18.24
N VAL A 24 -15.40 -18.39 17.79
CA VAL A 24 -15.38 -17.91 16.41
C VAL A 24 -14.07 -17.15 16.30
N ALA A 25 -13.05 -17.84 15.79
CA ALA A 25 -11.83 -17.21 15.33
C ALA A 25 -12.30 -16.17 14.32
N HIS A 26 -12.33 -14.90 14.74
CA HIS A 26 -12.56 -13.81 13.83
C HIS A 26 -11.36 -13.88 12.88
N PRO A 27 -11.54 -14.18 11.59
CA PRO A 27 -10.46 -13.95 10.66
C PRO A 27 -10.15 -12.46 10.80
N CYS A 28 -8.97 -12.12 11.32
CA CYS A 28 -8.39 -10.81 11.09
C CYS A 28 -8.34 -10.69 9.57
N ALA A 29 -9.37 -10.06 8.99
CA ALA A 29 -9.40 -9.69 7.60
C ALA A 29 -8.25 -8.72 7.42
N ILE A 30 -7.14 -9.25 6.91
CA ILE A 30 -5.95 -8.50 6.58
C ILE A 30 -6.41 -7.41 5.60
N ALA A 31 -6.02 -6.19 5.94
CA ALA A 31 -6.25 -4.94 5.23
C ALA A 31 -6.37 -5.07 3.71
N ASP A 32 -7.22 -4.24 3.11
CA ASP A 32 -7.31 -4.06 1.66
C ASP A 32 -5.90 -4.14 1.04
N PRO A 33 -5.66 -5.07 0.10
CA PRO A 33 -4.34 -5.22 -0.47
C PRO A 33 -4.00 -3.91 -1.17
N VAL A 34 -2.97 -3.23 -0.68
CA VAL A 34 -2.32 -2.16 -1.43
C VAL A 34 -2.08 -2.72 -2.83
N GLU A 35 -2.58 -2.04 -3.86
CA GLU A 35 -2.41 -2.53 -5.22
C GLU A 35 -0.90 -2.67 -5.47
N ALA A 36 -0.43 -3.93 -5.50
CA ALA A 36 0.97 -4.28 -5.72
C ALA A 36 1.48 -3.78 -7.08
N VAL A 37 0.55 -3.34 -7.94
CA VAL A 37 0.78 -2.92 -9.31
C VAL A 37 0.29 -1.48 -9.49
N LEU A 38 1.20 -0.57 -9.85
CA LEU A 38 0.85 0.77 -10.27
C LEU A 38 0.48 0.81 -11.75
N ALA A 39 -0.61 1.50 -12.07
CA ALA A 39 -0.89 1.94 -13.43
C ALA A 39 -0.03 3.18 -13.75
N THR A 40 0.74 3.09 -14.82
CA THR A 40 1.63 4.17 -15.27
C THR A 40 1.36 4.48 -16.72
N TYR A 41 1.24 5.74 -17.07
CA TYR A 41 0.89 6.22 -18.40
C TYR A 41 2.06 7.02 -18.94
N CYS A 42 2.46 6.73 -20.17
CA CYS A 42 3.63 7.37 -20.79
C CYS A 42 3.35 7.75 -22.25
N ASN A 43 3.67 8.99 -22.61
CA ASN A 43 3.81 9.42 -24.00
C ASN A 43 5.32 9.47 -24.32
N ALA A 44 5.80 8.46 -25.03
CA ALA A 44 7.23 8.31 -25.33
C ALA A 44 7.77 9.41 -26.26
N HIS A 45 6.92 10.09 -27.04
CA HIS A 45 7.36 11.15 -27.95
C HIS A 45 7.66 12.46 -27.21
N THR A 46 6.80 12.83 -26.26
CA THR A 46 6.90 14.10 -25.52
C THR A 46 7.62 13.95 -24.17
N GLY A 47 7.73 12.73 -23.66
CA GLY A 47 8.23 12.43 -22.32
C GLY A 47 7.26 12.84 -21.21
N GLU A 48 5.98 13.00 -21.56
CA GLU A 48 4.90 13.22 -20.62
C GLU A 48 4.52 11.90 -19.95
N PHE A 49 4.17 11.97 -18.67
CA PHE A 49 3.76 10.79 -17.93
C PHE A 49 2.70 11.13 -16.89
N PHE A 50 1.95 10.10 -16.47
CA PHE A 50 1.04 10.16 -15.35
C PHE A 50 1.12 8.86 -14.55
N ILE A 51 1.22 8.95 -13.24
CA ILE A 51 1.27 7.81 -12.32
C ILE A 51 0.28 8.10 -11.19
N SER A 52 -0.64 7.17 -10.92
CA SER A 52 -1.61 7.29 -9.82
C SER A 52 -1.58 6.04 -8.95
N ALA A 53 -1.48 6.22 -7.63
CA ALA A 53 -1.68 5.15 -6.66
C ALA A 53 -3.16 4.73 -6.54
N ALA A 54 -4.08 5.57 -7.02
CA ALA A 54 -5.51 5.25 -7.05
C ALA A 54 -5.96 4.54 -8.33
N GLY A 55 -5.04 4.28 -9.26
CA GLY A 55 -5.36 3.61 -10.52
C GLY A 55 -6.09 4.49 -11.54
N ASP A 56 -6.21 5.78 -11.28
CA ASP A 56 -6.87 6.74 -12.17
C ASP A 56 -6.17 6.80 -13.54
N ALA A 57 -6.95 7.14 -14.57
CA ALA A 57 -6.42 7.52 -15.87
C ALA A 57 -5.96 8.99 -15.87
N PRO A 58 -5.01 9.37 -16.74
CA PRO A 58 -4.64 10.77 -16.88
C PRO A 58 -5.84 11.62 -17.33
N PRO A 59 -5.94 12.88 -16.88
CA PRO A 59 -6.97 13.79 -17.37
C PRO A 59 -6.86 13.98 -18.89
N GLY A 60 -7.97 13.78 -19.61
CA GLY A 60 -8.03 13.97 -21.06
C GLY A 60 -7.33 12.89 -21.90
N ASP A 61 -7.32 11.64 -21.44
CA ASP A 61 -6.67 10.50 -22.11
C ASP A 61 -7.41 10.01 -23.37
N ALA A 62 -7.43 10.82 -24.43
CA ALA A 62 -7.92 10.42 -25.75
C ALA A 62 -6.92 9.52 -26.52
N GLY A 63 -6.20 8.63 -25.81
CA GLY A 63 -5.19 7.74 -26.40
C GLY A 63 -3.81 8.36 -26.58
N ARG A 64 -3.50 9.48 -25.89
CA ARG A 64 -2.18 10.13 -25.97
C ARG A 64 -1.09 9.35 -25.21
N PHE A 65 -1.50 8.47 -24.29
CA PHE A 65 -0.60 7.69 -23.46
C PHE A 65 -0.65 6.20 -23.76
N THR A 66 0.51 5.55 -23.68
CA THR A 66 0.58 4.09 -23.52
C THR A 66 0.51 3.75 -22.04
N ARG A 67 -0.48 2.93 -21.67
CA ARG A 67 -0.59 2.39 -20.31
C ARG A 67 0.41 1.25 -20.12
N GLN A 68 1.09 1.27 -18.98
CA GLN A 68 2.02 0.26 -18.51
C GLN A 68 1.67 -0.09 -17.05
N LYS A 69 2.14 -1.27 -16.62
CA LYS A 69 1.96 -1.77 -15.26
C LYS A 69 3.32 -1.93 -14.60
N VAL A 70 3.45 -1.43 -13.38
CA VAL A 70 4.65 -1.59 -12.56
C VAL A 70 4.29 -2.34 -11.29
N ASP A 71 4.65 -3.61 -11.23
CA ASP A 71 4.62 -4.41 -10.00
C ASP A 71 5.74 -3.94 -9.06
N TRP A 72 5.42 -2.99 -8.19
CA TRP A 72 6.38 -2.39 -7.28
C TRP A 72 6.62 -3.29 -6.06
N ALA A 73 5.65 -4.14 -5.69
CA ALA A 73 5.78 -5.09 -4.59
C ALA A 73 6.83 -6.16 -4.92
N SER A 74 6.92 -6.60 -6.18
CA SER A 74 7.98 -7.51 -6.64
C SER A 74 9.41 -6.94 -6.53
N LEU A 75 9.54 -5.61 -6.34
CA LEU A 75 10.83 -4.96 -6.13
C LEU A 75 11.32 -5.11 -4.70
N LEU A 76 10.45 -5.52 -3.77
CA LEU A 76 10.81 -5.76 -2.38
C LEU A 76 11.83 -6.89 -2.27
N LYS A 77 12.92 -6.64 -1.55
CA LYS A 77 13.88 -7.68 -1.17
C LYS A 77 13.49 -8.23 0.19
N VAL A 78 13.37 -9.55 0.28
CA VAL A 78 13.18 -10.28 1.53
C VAL A 78 14.44 -11.05 1.88
N GLY A 79 14.79 -11.06 3.16
CA GLY A 79 15.92 -11.79 3.72
C GLY A 79 15.53 -13.21 4.17
N PRO A 80 16.53 -14.03 4.54
CA PRO A 80 16.30 -15.41 5.00
C PRO A 80 15.68 -15.48 6.41
N ARG A 81 15.78 -14.40 7.19
CA ARG A 81 15.22 -14.31 8.55
C ARG A 81 13.70 -14.10 8.48
N LYS A 82 12.99 -14.61 9.47
CA LYS A 82 11.54 -14.44 9.65
C LYS A 82 11.25 -13.70 10.96
N ASN A 83 10.15 -12.97 11.02
CA ASN A 83 9.65 -12.42 12.27
C ASN A 83 8.99 -13.50 13.15
N GLN A 84 8.51 -13.13 14.34
CA GLN A 84 7.86 -14.04 15.29
C GLN A 84 6.60 -14.74 14.73
N TRP A 85 6.04 -14.23 13.63
CA TRP A 85 4.88 -14.81 12.93
C TRP A 85 5.27 -15.64 11.69
N GLY A 86 6.56 -15.89 11.48
CA GLY A 86 7.06 -16.69 10.34
C GLY A 86 7.09 -15.96 9.00
N ALA A 87 6.79 -14.66 8.95
CA ALA A 87 6.86 -13.85 7.73
C ALA A 87 8.31 -13.43 7.45
N PRO A 88 8.80 -13.49 6.19
CA PRO A 88 10.14 -13.04 5.83
C PRO A 88 10.39 -11.57 6.21
N LEU A 89 11.56 -11.30 6.78
CA LEU A 89 11.99 -9.93 7.08
C LEU A 89 12.39 -9.21 5.79
N ARG A 90 11.98 -7.96 5.66
CA ARG A 90 12.34 -7.11 4.52
C ARG A 90 13.80 -6.68 4.66
N SER A 91 14.56 -6.75 3.58
CA SER A 91 16.00 -6.44 3.55
C SER A 91 16.36 -5.26 2.66
N GLY A 92 15.38 -4.68 1.97
CA GLY A 92 15.55 -3.50 1.13
C GLY A 92 14.68 -3.57 -0.11
N SER A 93 15.05 -2.81 -1.15
CA SER A 93 14.33 -2.81 -2.42
C SER A 93 15.26 -2.87 -3.63
N ARG A 94 14.74 -3.36 -4.75
CA ARG A 94 15.30 -3.24 -6.10
C ARG A 94 14.74 -1.96 -6.73
N THR A 95 15.42 -1.49 -7.77
CA THR A 95 14.93 -0.35 -8.55
C THR A 95 14.59 -0.82 -9.95
N LYS A 96 13.35 -0.56 -10.39
CA LYS A 96 12.96 -0.69 -11.80
C LYS A 96 12.97 0.69 -12.43
N VAL A 97 13.62 0.82 -13.58
CA VAL A 97 13.65 2.08 -14.33
C VAL A 97 12.80 1.94 -15.58
N MET A 98 11.85 2.85 -15.76
CA MET A 98 11.01 2.99 -16.93
C MET A 98 11.45 4.23 -17.70
N ARG A 99 11.61 4.10 -19.03
CA ARG A 99 11.90 5.25 -19.90
C ARG A 99 10.62 5.73 -20.57
N CYS A 100 10.42 7.04 -20.54
CA CYS A 100 9.35 7.74 -21.22
C CYS A 100 9.95 8.90 -22.02
N GLY A 101 10.36 8.62 -23.26
CA GLY A 101 11.12 9.57 -24.08
C GLY A 101 12.37 10.07 -23.35
N PRO A 102 12.58 11.40 -23.20
CA PRO A 102 13.72 11.97 -22.47
C PRO A 102 13.62 11.85 -20.93
N THR A 103 12.51 11.33 -20.42
CA THR A 103 12.23 11.18 -18.99
C THR A 103 12.51 9.75 -18.53
N SER A 104 13.16 9.59 -17.39
CA SER A 104 13.43 8.33 -16.72
C SER A 104 12.72 8.32 -15.37
N ILE A 105 11.94 7.28 -15.12
CA ILE A 105 11.15 7.12 -13.90
C ILE A 105 11.65 5.87 -13.19
N SER A 106 12.17 6.04 -11.98
CA SER A 106 12.65 4.96 -11.14
C SER A 106 11.59 4.59 -10.12
N PHE A 107 11.30 3.31 -9.99
CA PHE A 107 10.35 2.72 -9.05
C PHE A 107 11.11 1.85 -8.06
N SER A 108 10.74 1.93 -6.80
CA SER A 108 11.26 1.10 -5.72
C SER A 108 10.21 0.97 -4.61
N SER A 109 10.51 0.15 -3.62
CA SER A 109 9.76 0.05 -2.37
C SER A 109 10.44 0.93 -1.31
N GLY A 110 9.66 1.78 -0.64
CA GLY A 110 10.05 2.51 0.56
C GLY A 110 9.62 1.79 1.83
N PHE A 111 10.11 2.29 2.97
CA PHE A 111 9.84 1.76 4.31
C PHE A 111 9.60 2.92 5.27
N LEU A 112 8.79 2.72 6.31
CA LEU A 112 8.48 3.80 7.27
C LEU A 112 9.70 4.25 8.10
N ASN A 113 10.72 3.41 8.23
CA ASN A 113 11.97 3.77 8.88
C ASN A 113 13.17 3.17 8.16
N ALA A 114 14.37 3.63 8.51
CA ALA A 114 15.63 3.23 7.87
C ALA A 114 16.01 1.74 8.08
N ASN A 115 15.41 1.08 9.06
CA ASN A 115 15.61 -0.34 9.35
C ASN A 115 14.40 -1.18 8.88
N PRO A 116 14.38 -1.67 7.63
CA PRO A 116 13.28 -2.47 7.10
C PRO A 116 13.08 -3.81 7.85
N GLN A 117 14.05 -4.24 8.67
CA GLN A 117 13.94 -5.46 9.49
C GLN A 117 13.28 -5.20 10.86
N GLY A 118 13.10 -3.94 11.27
CA GLY A 118 12.43 -3.58 12.52
C GLY A 118 10.91 -3.68 12.42
N GLU A 119 10.21 -3.59 13.57
CA GLU A 119 8.74 -3.74 13.65
C GLU A 119 7.99 -2.78 12.71
N LEU A 120 8.41 -1.52 12.66
CA LEU A 120 7.82 -0.50 11.77
C LEU A 120 8.35 -0.57 10.32
N GLY A 121 9.43 -1.33 10.08
CA GLY A 121 10.02 -1.52 8.74
C GLY A 121 9.27 -2.52 7.89
N ALA A 122 8.30 -3.22 8.50
CA ALA A 122 7.43 -4.19 7.85
C ALA A 122 6.34 -3.58 6.95
N LEU A 123 6.20 -2.26 6.88
CA LEU A 123 5.27 -1.61 5.97
C LEU A 123 6.04 -1.03 4.78
N ASP A 124 5.67 -1.47 3.57
CA ASP A 124 6.31 -1.07 2.32
C ASP A 124 5.35 -0.37 1.36
N PHE A 125 5.81 0.66 0.68
CA PHE A 125 5.00 1.50 -0.21
C PHE A 125 5.80 1.83 -1.48
N PRO A 126 5.13 2.11 -2.61
CA PRO A 126 5.86 2.50 -3.80
C PRO A 126 6.54 3.86 -3.61
N VAL A 127 7.78 3.96 -4.08
CA VAL A 127 8.55 5.20 -4.14
C VAL A 127 8.96 5.42 -5.59
N ILE A 128 8.71 6.64 -6.08
CA ILE A 128 9.10 7.06 -7.42
C ILE A 128 10.11 8.19 -7.38
N GLN A 129 10.99 8.21 -8.37
CA GLN A 129 11.91 9.32 -8.63
C GLN A 129 11.89 9.61 -10.13
N VAL A 130 11.87 10.88 -10.50
CA VAL A 130 11.81 11.30 -11.90
C VAL A 130 13.06 12.09 -12.26
N ARG A 131 13.69 11.68 -13.35
CA ARG A 131 14.83 12.38 -13.95
C ARG A 131 14.51 12.72 -15.39
N ARG A 132 14.89 13.90 -15.85
CA ARG A 132 14.82 14.31 -17.26
C ARG A 132 16.17 14.90 -17.66
N ALA A 133 16.72 14.45 -18.79
CA ALA A 133 18.06 14.86 -19.23
C ALA A 133 19.13 14.77 -18.11
N ASN A 134 19.16 13.64 -17.39
CA ASN A 134 20.03 13.36 -16.23
C ASN A 134 19.86 14.25 -14.99
N ARG A 135 18.97 15.23 -14.99
CA ARG A 135 18.63 16.03 -13.80
C ARG A 135 17.45 15.44 -13.06
N THR A 136 17.50 15.42 -11.74
CA THR A 136 16.35 15.02 -10.90
C THR A 136 15.33 16.15 -10.91
N VAL A 137 14.13 15.87 -11.41
CA VAL A 137 12.99 16.81 -11.45
C VAL A 137 11.93 16.47 -10.42
N LEU A 138 11.95 15.23 -9.91
CA LEU A 138 11.22 14.81 -8.71
C LEU A 138 12.15 13.95 -7.85
N PRO A 139 12.48 14.36 -6.61
CA PRO A 139 13.20 13.51 -5.68
C PRO A 139 12.38 12.26 -5.29
N PRO A 140 12.98 11.25 -4.65
CA PRO A 140 12.25 10.10 -4.15
C PRO A 140 10.98 10.51 -3.39
N THR A 141 9.83 10.11 -3.91
CA THR A 141 8.50 10.50 -3.43
C THR A 141 7.67 9.24 -3.24
N ALA A 142 7.12 9.05 -2.04
CA ALA A 142 6.21 7.96 -1.75
C ALA A 142 4.87 8.17 -2.47
N LEU A 143 4.30 7.09 -3.00
CA LEU A 143 2.99 7.04 -3.61
C LEU A 143 2.06 6.18 -2.76
N GLU A 144 0.88 6.68 -2.42
CA GLU A 144 -0.20 5.88 -1.80
C GLU A 144 -1.52 6.63 -1.81
N ARG A 145 -2.63 5.90 -1.66
CA ARG A 145 -3.90 6.50 -1.25
C ARG A 145 -3.89 6.68 0.27
N CYS A 146 -3.78 7.93 0.72
CA CYS A 146 -3.84 8.20 2.15
C CYS A 146 -5.30 8.34 2.62
N SER A 147 -5.83 7.27 3.22
CA SER A 147 -7.13 7.29 3.90
C SER A 147 -6.97 6.73 5.31
N THR A 148 -7.43 7.49 6.31
CA THR A 148 -7.45 7.04 7.72
C THR A 148 -8.33 5.81 7.94
N ASN A 149 -9.22 5.52 6.99
CA ASN A 149 -10.11 4.36 7.02
C ASN A 149 -9.48 3.09 6.44
N SER A 150 -8.31 3.19 5.81
CA SER A 150 -7.58 1.99 5.39
C SER A 150 -7.04 1.27 6.63
N ALA A 151 -7.30 -0.05 6.71
CA ALA A 151 -6.79 -0.91 7.78
C ALA A 151 -5.25 -0.88 7.93
N ARG A 152 -4.55 -0.40 6.90
CA ARG A 152 -3.11 -0.13 6.92
C ARG A 152 -2.73 1.02 7.87
N TYR A 153 -3.55 2.06 7.97
CA TYR A 153 -3.28 3.29 8.73
C TYR A 153 -4.06 3.40 10.04
N SER A 154 -5.20 2.70 10.15
CA SER A 154 -6.00 2.68 11.38
C SER A 154 -5.27 2.14 12.61
N HIS A 155 -4.19 1.38 12.42
CA HIS A 155 -3.46 0.71 13.51
C HIS A 155 -1.95 0.97 13.56
N LEU A 156 -1.32 1.49 12.50
CA LEU A 156 0.15 1.39 12.34
C LEU A 156 0.87 2.69 11.94
N GLY A 157 0.16 3.80 11.73
CA GLY A 157 0.81 5.09 11.51
C GLY A 157 -0.09 6.16 10.90
N GLU A 158 0.23 7.42 11.19
CA GLU A 158 -0.44 8.56 10.59
C GLU A 158 -0.16 8.65 9.10
N CYS A 159 -1.20 9.02 8.37
CA CYS A 159 -1.11 9.40 6.98
C CYS A 159 -0.18 10.61 6.81
N GLN A 160 0.99 10.40 6.21
CA GLN A 160 1.94 11.50 6.03
C GLN A 160 1.48 12.41 4.91
N SER A 161 1.24 13.69 5.24
CA SER A 161 0.88 14.75 4.30
C SER A 161 1.89 14.96 3.16
N SER A 162 3.08 14.37 3.26
CA SER A 162 4.12 14.42 2.23
C SER A 162 3.93 13.42 1.09
N TRP A 163 3.09 12.39 1.26
CA TRP A 163 2.89 11.33 0.27
C TRP A 163 2.02 11.80 -0.90
N ALA A 164 2.35 11.34 -2.11
CA ALA A 164 1.63 11.69 -3.32
C ALA A 164 0.56 10.65 -3.65
N GLN A 165 -0.62 11.09 -4.09
CA GLN A 165 -1.59 10.21 -4.72
C GLN A 165 -1.24 10.02 -6.19
N SER A 166 -0.88 11.11 -6.86
CA SER A 166 -0.50 11.06 -8.27
C SER A 166 0.61 12.05 -8.61
N VAL A 167 1.35 11.71 -9.67
CA VAL A 167 2.42 12.53 -10.22
C VAL A 167 2.25 12.60 -11.73
N GLU A 168 2.29 13.81 -12.26
CA GLU A 168 2.18 14.11 -13.69
C GLU A 168 3.39 14.91 -14.13
N GLY A 169 4.00 14.53 -15.26
CA GLY A 169 5.07 15.29 -15.90
C GLY A 169 4.64 15.79 -17.25
N GLN A 170 4.78 17.08 -17.53
CA GLN A 170 4.37 17.69 -18.79
C GLN A 170 5.29 18.83 -19.25
N LEU A 171 5.30 19.09 -20.57
CA LEU A 171 6.01 20.22 -21.14
C LEU A 171 5.04 21.37 -21.41
N LEU A 172 5.14 22.46 -20.64
CA LEU A 172 4.27 23.62 -20.76
C LEU A 172 5.09 24.85 -21.12
N GLY A 173 4.84 25.43 -22.29
CA GLY A 173 5.54 26.64 -22.75
C GLY A 173 7.06 26.46 -22.82
N GLY A 174 7.54 25.27 -23.20
CA GLY A 174 8.98 24.94 -23.26
C GLY A 174 9.63 24.60 -21.92
N VAL A 175 8.92 24.73 -20.79
CA VAL A 175 9.40 24.37 -19.46
C VAL A 175 8.81 23.02 -19.06
N TYR A 176 9.66 22.10 -18.59
CA TYR A 176 9.18 20.85 -18.03
C TYR A 176 8.67 21.08 -16.62
N GLN A 177 7.48 20.57 -16.33
CA GLN A 177 6.83 20.70 -15.04
C GLN A 177 6.45 19.33 -14.51
N VAL A 178 6.71 19.11 -13.23
CA VAL A 178 6.17 17.96 -12.51
C VAL A 178 5.13 18.45 -11.54
N LYS A 179 3.89 18.01 -11.74
CA LYS A 179 2.75 18.26 -10.87
C LYS A 179 2.60 17.09 -9.89
N VAL A 180 2.71 17.36 -8.60
CA VAL A 180 2.51 16.35 -7.54
C VAL A 180 1.18 16.63 -6.87
N THR A 181 0.23 15.71 -6.99
CA THR A 181 -1.07 15.80 -6.34
C THR A 181 -1.08 14.94 -5.10
N ARG A 182 -1.41 15.56 -3.96
CA ARG A 182 -1.60 14.87 -2.68
C ARG A 182 -3.06 15.00 -2.30
N ARG A 183 -3.65 13.90 -1.87
CA ARG A 183 -5.00 13.85 -1.32
C ARG A 183 -4.92 13.12 -0.01
N TYR A 184 -5.49 13.74 1.01
CA TYR A 184 -5.65 13.16 2.32
C TYR A 184 -7.14 13.05 2.60
N ASP A 185 -7.57 11.87 3.02
CA ASP A 185 -8.91 11.58 3.52
C ASP A 185 -8.79 11.38 5.03
N ASP A 186 -9.18 12.41 5.79
CA ASP A 186 -9.17 12.39 7.25
C ASP A 186 -10.39 11.63 7.82
N ALA A 187 -10.42 11.42 9.14
CA ALA A 187 -11.53 10.71 9.80
C ALA A 187 -12.89 11.44 9.66
N GLN A 188 -12.91 12.66 9.14
CA GLN A 188 -14.09 13.47 8.85
C GLN A 188 -14.39 13.59 7.34
N TYR A 189 -13.65 12.87 6.48
CA TYR A 189 -13.76 12.88 5.02
C TYR A 189 -13.44 14.21 4.33
N ASN A 190 -12.66 15.09 4.97
CA ASN A 190 -12.25 16.34 4.33
C ASN A 190 -11.14 16.07 3.31
N GLU A 191 -11.48 16.16 2.02
CA GLU A 191 -10.49 16.06 0.95
C GLU A 191 -9.61 17.32 0.90
N VAL A 192 -8.34 17.19 1.31
CA VAL A 192 -7.35 18.26 1.10
C VAL A 192 -6.47 17.90 -0.10
N GLN A 193 -6.60 18.68 -1.18
CA GLN A 193 -5.76 18.55 -2.36
C GLN A 193 -4.63 19.60 -2.35
N LYS A 194 -3.37 19.15 -2.37
CA LYS A 194 -2.21 20.03 -2.57
C LYS A 194 -1.51 19.69 -3.88
N VAL A 195 -1.24 20.72 -4.68
CA VAL A 195 -0.55 20.63 -5.96
C VAL A 195 0.77 21.39 -5.88
N ASP A 196 1.89 20.67 -5.99
CA ASP A 196 3.21 21.29 -6.16
C ASP A 196 3.65 21.20 -7.61
N VAL A 197 4.24 22.29 -8.14
CA VAL A 197 4.83 22.34 -9.49
C VAL A 197 6.34 22.51 -9.37
N LEU A 198 7.09 21.49 -9.77
CA LEU A 198 8.55 21.51 -9.82
C LEU A 198 9.03 21.88 -11.23
N ARG A 199 10.07 22.71 -11.33
CA ARG A 199 10.67 23.18 -12.60
C ARG A 199 12.14 22.79 -12.68
#